data_AF-A0A401IZC8-F1
#
_entry.id   AF-A0A401IZC8-F1
#
_cell.length_a   1.000
_cell.length_b   1.000
_cell.length_c   1.000
_cell.angle_alpha   90.00
_cell.angle_beta   90.00
_cell.angle_gamma   90.00
#
_symmetry.space_group_name_H-M   'P 1'
#
loop_
_entity.id
_entity.type
_entity.pdbx_description
1 polymer ?
#
loop_
_entity_poly.entity_id
_entity_poly.type
_entity_poly.pdbx_seq_one_letter_code
_entity_poly.pdbx_strand_id
1 'polypeptide(L)' 'MANDRPKLGACLRDDHKIVIREVAGTFSVSIEPPMAEHDLGGTFAIWKAARGHASGIRLVHRLPIHDLTCSEGLGA' A
#
# COMPACT_ATOMS: atom_id res chain seq x y z
N MET A 1 24.51 -36.54 4.40
CA MET A 1 24.46 -35.58 3.26
C MET A 1 23.05 -35.02 3.20
N ALA A 2 22.83 -33.87 3.82
CA ALA A 2 21.52 -33.21 3.81
C ALA A 2 21.44 -32.41 2.50
N ASN A 3 20.70 -32.92 1.51
CA ASN A 3 20.38 -32.14 0.32
C ASN A 3 19.15 -31.29 0.64
N ASP A 4 19.43 -30.01 0.82
CA ASP A 4 18.53 -28.91 1.17
C ASP A 4 17.32 -28.90 0.23
N ARG A 5 16.17 -29.38 0.73
CA ARG A 5 14.87 -29.15 0.11
C ARG A 5 14.71 -27.64 0.03
N PRO A 6 14.45 -27.02 -1.15
CA PRO A 6 14.21 -25.59 -1.21
C PRO A 6 13.04 -25.28 -0.28
N LYS A 7 13.32 -24.61 0.83
CA LYS A 7 12.31 -24.13 1.76
C LYS A 7 11.43 -23.18 0.95
N LEU A 8 10.23 -23.62 0.61
CA LEU A 8 9.11 -22.77 0.13
C LEU A 8 8.64 -21.78 1.22
N GLY A 9 9.55 -21.34 2.10
CA GLY A 9 9.34 -20.58 3.32
C GLY A 9 10.14 -19.28 3.34
N ALA A 10 10.50 -18.75 2.18
CA ALA A 10 10.69 -17.31 1.98
C ALA A 10 9.43 -16.81 1.25
N CYS A 11 8.25 -16.70 1.88
CA CYS A 11 7.97 -15.79 2.99
C CYS A 11 8.73 -14.46 2.90
N LEU A 12 9.01 -13.96 1.70
CA LEU A 12 9.05 -12.52 1.47
C LEU A 12 7.62 -12.03 1.73
N ARG A 13 7.32 -11.81 3.00
CA ARG A 13 6.28 -10.86 3.37
C ARG A 13 6.78 -9.55 2.78
N ASP A 14 6.29 -9.20 1.60
CA ASP A 14 6.36 -7.85 1.10
C ASP A 14 5.74 -6.99 2.22
N ASP A 15 6.60 -6.38 3.05
CA ASP A 15 6.18 -5.38 4.05
C ASP A 15 5.61 -4.12 3.36
N HIS A 16 5.70 -4.08 2.03
CA HIS A 16 5.06 -3.12 1.17
C HIS A 16 3.55 -3.11 1.39
N LYS A 17 3.04 -1.95 1.77
CA LYS A 17 1.62 -1.66 1.90
C LYS A 17 1.31 -0.40 1.12
N ILE A 18 0.12 -0.38 0.54
CA ILE A 18 -0.42 0.80 -0.11
C ILE A 18 -1.00 1.67 1.00
N VAL A 19 -0.48 2.88 1.16
CA VAL A 19 -0.92 3.83 2.17
C VAL A 19 -1.74 4.92 1.49
N ILE A 20 -2.93 5.20 2.03
CA ILE A 20 -3.75 6.34 1.63
C ILE A 20 -3.70 7.37 2.76
N ARG A 21 -3.32 8.61 2.47
CA ARG A 21 -3.29 9.73 3.43
C ARG A 21 -4.09 10.90 2.88
N GLU A 22 -4.73 11.65 3.75
CA GLU A 22 -5.24 12.97 3.41
C GLU A 22 -4.17 14.01 3.75
N VAL A 23 -3.83 14.87 2.80
CA VAL A 23 -2.84 15.93 2.93
C VAL A 23 -3.42 17.20 2.32
N ALA A 24 -3.63 18.23 3.14
CA ALA A 24 -4.13 19.55 2.71
C ALA A 24 -5.42 19.48 1.84
N GLY A 25 -6.36 18.59 2.20
CA GLY A 25 -7.62 18.41 1.48
C GLY A 25 -7.50 17.62 0.17
N THR A 26 -6.36 16.97 -0.07
CA THR A 26 -6.16 16.01 -1.18
C THR A 26 -5.79 14.64 -0.63
N PHE A 27 -5.96 13.60 -1.43
CA PHE A 27 -5.70 12.22 -1.03
C PHE A 27 -4.49 11.68 -1.75
N SER A 28 -3.42 11.40 -1.02
CA SER A 28 -2.19 10.80 -1.53
C SER A 28 -2.22 9.29 -1.34
N VAL A 29 -1.82 8.57 -2.38
CA VAL A 29 -1.56 7.13 -2.38
C VAL A 29 -0.06 6.93 -2.55
N SER A 30 0.55 6.12 -1.69
CA SER A 30 1.96 5.73 -1.79
C SER A 30 2.13 4.25 -1.42
N ILE A 31 3.30 3.68 -1.70
CA ILE A 31 3.67 2.36 -1.19
C ILE A 31 4.77 2.55 -0.16
N GLU A 32 4.61 1.93 1.01
CA GLU A 32 5.57 1.99 2.11
C GLU A 32 5.97 0.57 2.53
N PRO A 33 7.26 0.20 2.54
CA PRO A 33 8.38 0.98 1.98
C PRO A 33 8.24 1.22 0.47
N PRO A 34 8.90 2.23 -0.12
CA PRO A 34 8.83 2.48 -1.56
C PRO A 34 9.36 1.28 -2.37
N MET A 35 8.66 0.90 -3.44
CA MET A 35 9.16 -0.08 -4.39
C MET A 35 10.08 0.63 -5.39
N ALA A 36 11.32 0.17 -5.55
CA ALA A 36 12.32 0.83 -6.39
C ALA A 36 11.96 0.81 -7.89
N GLU A 37 11.12 -0.12 -8.32
CA GLU A 37 10.88 -0.40 -9.73
C GLU A 37 9.76 0.46 -10.34
N HIS A 38 8.83 0.99 -9.54
CA HIS A 38 7.69 1.76 -10.05
C HIS A 38 7.18 2.79 -9.05
N ASP A 39 7.03 4.04 -9.51
CA ASP A 39 6.22 5.04 -8.81
C ASP A 39 4.74 4.72 -9.06
N LEU A 40 4.18 3.90 -8.18
CA LEU A 40 2.77 3.52 -8.19
C LEU A 40 1.91 4.52 -7.41
N GLY A 41 2.53 5.55 -6.82
CA GLY A 41 1.86 6.58 -6.05
C GLY A 41 1.00 7.51 -6.91
N GLY A 42 0.25 8.39 -6.23
CA GLY A 42 -0.52 9.43 -6.89
C GLY A 42 -1.27 10.32 -5.91
N THR A 43 -1.62 11.52 -6.36
CA THR A 43 -2.43 12.47 -5.58
C THR A 43 -3.76 12.69 -6.28
N PHE A 44 -4.84 12.65 -5.50
CA PHE A 44 -6.21 12.67 -6.01
C PHE A 44 -7.01 13.74 -5.27
N ALA A 45 -7.89 14.43 -5.99
CA ALA A 45 -8.74 15.47 -5.41
C ALA A 45 -9.84 14.92 -4.49
N ILE A 46 -10.22 13.64 -4.64
CA ILE A 46 -11.27 13.01 -3.84
C ILE A 46 -10.86 11.62 -3.36
N TRP A 47 -11.30 11.24 -2.17
CA TRP A 47 -10.99 9.96 -1.52
C TRP A 47 -11.34 8.76 -2.41
N LYS A 48 -12.52 8.81 -3.05
CA LYS A 48 -13.01 7.73 -3.89
C LYS A 48 -12.05 7.41 -5.05
N ALA A 49 -11.40 8.42 -5.62
CA ALA A 49 -10.42 8.25 -6.68
C ALA A 49 -9.12 7.61 -6.14
N ALA A 50 -8.60 8.10 -5.01
CA ALA A 50 -7.46 7.50 -4.33
C ALA A 50 -7.71 6.02 -3.95
N ARG A 51 -8.88 5.72 -3.39
CA ARG A 51 -9.28 4.36 -3.02
C ARG A 51 -9.42 3.44 -4.22
N GLY A 52 -9.90 3.97 -5.34
CA GLY A 52 -9.96 3.27 -6.64
C GLY A 52 -8.56 2.93 -7.15
N HIS A 53 -7.66 3.91 -7.17
CA HIS A 53 -6.25 3.73 -7.58
C HIS A 53 -5.54 2.69 -6.71
N ALA A 54 -5.64 2.83 -5.38
CA ALA A 54 -5.10 1.85 -4.43
C ALA A 54 -5.66 0.44 -4.65
N SER A 55 -6.93 0.31 -5.02
CA SER A 55 -7.52 -0.99 -5.36
C SER A 55 -6.94 -1.57 -6.63
N GLY A 56 -6.66 -0.75 -7.64
CA GLY A 56 -5.95 -1.15 -8.85
C GLY A 56 -4.56 -1.71 -8.54
N ILE A 57 -3.77 -0.99 -7.73
CA ILE A 57 -2.45 -1.44 -7.29
C ILE A 57 -2.56 -2.77 -6.52
N ARG A 58 -3.52 -2.90 -5.60
CA ARG A 58 -3.75 -4.15 -4.85
C ARG A 58 -4.07 -5.33 -5.75
N LEU A 59 -4.83 -5.14 -6.84
CA LEU A 59 -5.17 -6.23 -7.76
C LEU A 59 -3.93 -6.76 -8.49
N VAL A 60 -3.02 -5.86 -8.87
CA VAL A 60 -1.79 -6.19 -9.62
C VAL A 60 -0.70 -6.72 -8.68
N HIS A 61 -0.42 -6.02 -7.60
CA HIS A 61 0.74 -6.28 -6.72
C HIS A 61 0.39 -7.06 -5.45
N ARG A 62 -0.91 -7.34 -5.21
CA ARG A 62 -1.40 -8.08 -4.02
C ARG A 62 -1.04 -7.46 -2.67
N LEU A 63 -0.68 -6.18 -2.65
CA LEU A 63 -0.31 -5.46 -1.45
C LEU A 63 -1.55 -5.10 -0.59
N PRO A 64 -1.43 -5.14 0.75
CA PRO A 64 -2.48 -4.65 1.65
C PRO A 64 -2.66 -3.14 1.52
N ILE A 65 -3.89 -2.65 1.75
CA ILE A 65 -4.21 -1.21 1.75
C ILE A 65 -4.40 -0.75 3.20
N HIS A 66 -3.66 0.29 3.58
CA HIS A 66 -3.76 0.99 4.84
C HIS A 66 -4.32 2.39 4.59
N ASP A 67 -5.57 2.60 4.98
CA ASP A 67 -6.24 3.89 4.85
C ASP A 67 -6.08 4.70 6.14
N LEU A 68 -5.33 5.79 6.08
CA LEU A 68 -5.05 6.71 7.18
C LEU A 68 -5.88 8.01 7.08
N THR A 69 -6.91 8.03 6.25
CA THR A 69 -7.75 9.23 6.07
C THR A 69 -8.73 9.41 7.24
N CYS A 70 -9.04 8.34 7.98
CA CYS A 70 -9.95 8.38 9.13
C CYS A 70 -9.25 8.46 10.50
N SER A 71 -7.92 8.62 10.58
CA SER A 71 -7.20 8.60 11.86
C SER A 71 -7.31 9.88 12.70
N GLU A 72 -7.99 10.92 12.23
CA GLU A 72 -8.31 12.12 13.03
C GLU A 72 -9.82 12.31 13.20
N GLY A 73 -10.48 11.36 13.88
CA GLY A 73 -11.94 11.41 14.01
C GLY A 73 -12.59 10.65 15.16
N LEU A 74 -11.86 10.31 16.23
CA LEU A 74 -12.45 9.81 17.48
C LEU A 74 -11.62 10.29 18.67
N GLY A 75 -11.99 11.44 19.23
CA GLY A 75 -11.39 11.99 20.45
C GLY A 75 -11.66 13.48 20.66
N ALA A 76 -12.93 13.88 20.52
CA ALA A 76 -13.45 15.02 21.27
C ALA A 76 -13.67 14.61 22.73
#